data_AF-A0A840QUL5-F1
#
_entry.id   AF-A0A840QUL5-F1
#
_cell.length_a   1.000
_cell.length_b   1.000
_cell.length_c   1.000
_cell.angle_alpha   90.00
_cell.angle_beta   90.00
_cell.angle_gamma   90.00
#
_symmetry.space_group_name_H-M   'P 1'
#
loop_
_entity.id
_entity.type
_entity.pdbx_description
1 polymer ?
#
loop_
_entity_poly.entity_id
_entity_poly.type
_entity_poly.pdbx_seq_one_letter_code
_entity_poly.pdbx_strand_id
1 'polypeptide(L)'
;MKTISQFLITSAVFIVLMTGCAAAEEQSQPDYESTKKMMVDMLQTDEGKQSIQEILQDEEVQQSLIIEDEFVKDTIQETLTTEKGKEFWQVMMEDPEFAQTFAESMQEENEQVLKHLMNDPEYQEMMMEILKDPEMEQSYLELMESKEYRQQVMNVMNEALESPLFVGKLKNILDDVVEEQMNQQNENQEEGNEGEE
;
A
#
# COMPACT_ATOMS: atom_id res chain seq x y z
N MET A 1 -9.31 -74.91 -90.11
CA MET A 1 -10.26 -73.77 -90.03
C MET A 1 -11.09 -73.69 -88.75
N LYS A 2 -11.09 -74.69 -87.83
CA LYS A 2 -11.82 -74.59 -86.55
C LYS A 2 -11.05 -73.85 -85.44
N THR A 3 -9.72 -73.91 -85.41
CA THR A 3 -8.89 -73.30 -84.35
C THR A 3 -8.73 -71.78 -84.46
N ILE A 4 -8.76 -71.23 -85.68
CA ILE A 4 -8.67 -69.77 -85.92
C ILE A 4 -9.98 -69.05 -85.55
N SER A 5 -11.13 -69.69 -85.83
CA SER A 5 -12.44 -69.16 -85.41
C SER A 5 -12.61 -69.15 -83.89
N GLN A 6 -11.97 -70.08 -83.18
CA GLN A 6 -12.06 -70.19 -81.72
C GLN A 6 -11.21 -69.13 -81.00
N PHE A 7 -10.05 -68.74 -81.59
CA PHE A 7 -9.22 -67.64 -81.12
C PHE A 7 -9.86 -66.25 -81.33
N LEU A 8 -10.58 -66.06 -82.44
CA LEU A 8 -11.33 -64.81 -82.70
C LEU A 8 -12.50 -64.61 -81.72
N ILE A 9 -13.19 -65.68 -81.35
CA ILE A 9 -14.31 -65.63 -80.39
C ILE A 9 -13.81 -65.39 -78.95
N THR A 10 -12.67 -65.99 -78.57
CA THR A 10 -12.08 -65.74 -77.23
C THR A 10 -11.46 -64.36 -77.10
N SER A 11 -10.90 -63.78 -78.18
CA SER A 11 -10.41 -62.40 -78.18
C SER A 11 -11.54 -61.36 -78.15
N ALA A 12 -12.71 -61.65 -78.74
CA ALA A 12 -13.87 -60.75 -78.70
C ALA A 12 -14.54 -60.71 -77.31
N VAL A 13 -14.51 -61.81 -76.56
CA VAL A 13 -15.07 -61.87 -75.19
C VAL A 13 -14.20 -61.13 -74.17
N PHE A 14 -12.89 -61.02 -74.40
CA PHE A 14 -11.97 -60.30 -73.50
C PHE A 14 -12.09 -58.76 -73.61
N ILE A 15 -12.56 -58.24 -74.75
CA ILE A 15 -12.75 -56.80 -74.98
C ILE A 15 -14.05 -56.29 -74.30
N VAL A 16 -15.06 -57.14 -74.13
CA VAL A 16 -16.34 -56.78 -73.49
C VAL A 16 -16.22 -56.70 -71.96
N LEU A 17 -15.21 -57.34 -71.36
CA LEU A 17 -14.99 -57.34 -69.91
C LEU A 17 -14.21 -56.13 -69.38
N MET A 18 -13.71 -55.25 -70.26
CA MET A 18 -12.97 -54.02 -69.88
C MET A 18 -13.80 -52.73 -70.02
N THR A 19 -15.06 -52.80 -70.46
CA THR A 19 -15.98 -51.64 -70.57
C THR A 19 -17.01 -51.58 -69.44
N GLY A 20 -16.58 -51.91 -68.22
CA GLY A 20 -17.42 -51.91 -67.02
C GLY A 20 -16.79 -51.11 -65.88
N CYS A 21 -16.78 -49.78 -66.02
CA CYS A 21 -17.02 -48.77 -64.98
C CYS A 21 -16.49 -47.42 -65.50
N ALA A 22 -17.15 -46.89 -66.53
CA ALA A 22 -17.13 -45.46 -66.81
C ALA A 22 -18.45 -44.89 -66.29
N ALA A 23 -18.65 -44.94 -64.98
CA ALA A 23 -19.36 -43.89 -64.29
C ALA A 23 -18.29 -42.84 -64.01
N ALA A 24 -18.28 -41.78 -64.82
CA ALA A 24 -17.62 -40.56 -64.43
C ALA A 24 -18.37 -40.05 -63.19
N GLU A 25 -17.91 -40.44 -62.01
CA GLU A 25 -18.07 -39.59 -60.84
C GLU A 25 -17.25 -38.34 -61.15
N GLU A 26 -17.96 -37.27 -61.49
CA GLU A 26 -17.50 -35.92 -61.22
C GLU A 26 -16.96 -35.92 -59.80
N GLN A 27 -15.64 -35.93 -59.69
CA GLN A 27 -14.94 -35.64 -58.45
C GLN A 27 -15.13 -34.14 -58.20
N SER A 28 -16.35 -33.73 -57.86
CA SER A 28 -16.59 -32.46 -57.21
C SER A 28 -15.87 -32.56 -55.89
N GLN A 29 -14.73 -31.86 -55.78
CA GLN A 29 -14.19 -31.51 -54.47
C GLN A 29 -15.37 -31.08 -53.59
N PRO A 30 -15.47 -31.56 -52.34
CA PRO A 30 -16.51 -31.09 -51.46
C PRO A 30 -16.50 -29.56 -51.52
N ASP A 31 -17.67 -28.99 -51.82
CA ASP A 31 -17.85 -27.54 -51.95
C ASP A 31 -17.22 -26.90 -50.71
N TYR A 32 -16.21 -26.06 -50.93
CA TYR A 32 -15.42 -25.46 -49.86
C TYR A 32 -16.34 -24.75 -48.84
N GLU A 33 -17.46 -24.19 -49.31
CA GLU A 33 -18.48 -23.63 -48.42
C GLU A 33 -19.19 -24.68 -47.56
N SER A 34 -19.49 -25.86 -48.13
CA SER A 34 -20.08 -26.98 -47.39
C SER A 34 -19.13 -27.56 -46.36
N THR A 35 -17.84 -27.72 -46.68
CA THR A 35 -16.83 -28.19 -45.72
C THR A 35 -16.58 -27.15 -44.62
N LYS A 36 -16.52 -25.86 -44.98
CA LYS A 36 -16.40 -24.77 -44.01
C LYS A 36 -17.60 -24.74 -43.05
N LYS A 37 -18.81 -24.87 -43.58
CA LYS A 37 -20.04 -24.90 -42.76
C LYS A 37 -20.05 -26.10 -41.83
N MET A 38 -19.71 -27.29 -42.33
CA MET A 38 -19.60 -28.50 -41.51
C MET A 38 -18.56 -28.34 -40.39
N MET A 39 -17.41 -27.73 -40.68
CA MET A 39 -16.37 -27.48 -39.67
C MET A 39 -16.80 -26.47 -38.61
N VAL A 40 -17.49 -25.38 -39.01
CA VAL A 40 -18.06 -24.41 -38.06
C VAL A 40 -19.14 -25.06 -37.20
N ASP A 41 -20.01 -25.86 -37.79
CA ASP A 41 -21.07 -26.57 -37.07
C ASP A 41 -20.46 -27.58 -36.07
N MET A 42 -19.39 -28.30 -36.45
CA MET A 42 -18.63 -29.19 -35.55
C MET A 42 -17.96 -28.45 -34.38
N LEU A 43 -17.46 -27.23 -34.58
CA LEU A 43 -16.92 -26.43 -33.48
C LEU A 43 -18.02 -25.89 -32.55
N GLN A 44 -19.23 -25.70 -33.08
CA GLN A 44 -20.39 -25.20 -32.32
C GLN A 44 -21.18 -26.30 -31.60
N THR A 45 -20.98 -27.57 -31.95
CA THR A 45 -21.61 -28.70 -31.23
C THR A 45 -21.13 -28.76 -29.79
N ASP A 46 -21.92 -29.45 -28.95
CA ASP A 46 -21.59 -29.64 -27.54
C ASP A 46 -20.28 -30.43 -27.38
N GLU A 47 -20.02 -31.40 -28.27
CA GLU A 47 -18.75 -32.15 -28.32
C GLU A 47 -17.57 -31.22 -28.68
N GLY A 48 -17.72 -30.35 -29.68
CA GLY A 48 -16.67 -29.38 -30.05
C GLY A 48 -16.35 -28.40 -28.93
N LYS A 49 -17.38 -27.88 -28.24
CA LYS A 49 -17.20 -27.02 -27.05
C LYS A 49 -16.55 -27.78 -25.91
N GLN A 50 -16.94 -29.03 -25.66
CA GLN A 50 -16.36 -29.86 -24.60
C GLN A 50 -14.89 -30.15 -24.87
N SER A 51 -14.52 -30.51 -26.10
CA SER A 51 -13.11 -30.75 -26.46
C SER A 51 -12.26 -29.48 -26.32
N ILE A 52 -12.80 -28.31 -26.67
CA ILE A 52 -12.11 -27.03 -26.41
C ILE A 52 -11.96 -26.80 -24.91
N GLN A 53 -13.00 -27.06 -24.09
CA GLN A 53 -12.90 -26.93 -22.63
C GLN A 53 -11.87 -27.88 -22.03
N GLU A 54 -11.75 -29.11 -22.51
CA GLU A 54 -10.74 -30.08 -22.08
C GLU A 54 -9.33 -29.61 -22.45
N ILE A 55 -9.15 -29.04 -23.64
CA ILE A 55 -7.88 -28.46 -24.08
C ILE A 55 -7.55 -27.20 -23.27
N LEU A 56 -8.53 -26.37 -22.94
CA LEU A 56 -8.37 -25.20 -22.07
C LEU A 56 -8.10 -25.57 -20.61
N GLN A 57 -8.31 -26.82 -20.19
CA GLN A 57 -7.93 -27.29 -18.86
C GLN A 57 -6.47 -27.75 -18.79
N ASP A 58 -5.81 -27.87 -19.94
CA ASP A 58 -4.39 -28.19 -20.01
C ASP A 58 -3.55 -26.97 -19.60
N GLU A 59 -2.64 -27.16 -18.63
CA GLU A 59 -1.82 -26.08 -18.07
C GLU A 59 -0.91 -25.42 -19.12
N GLU A 60 -0.39 -26.17 -20.10
CA GLU A 60 0.49 -25.65 -21.15
C GLU A 60 -0.29 -24.73 -22.11
N VAL A 61 -1.54 -25.09 -22.38
CA VAL A 61 -2.46 -24.30 -23.21
C VAL A 61 -2.94 -23.06 -22.45
N GLN A 62 -3.30 -23.18 -21.17
CA GLN A 62 -3.66 -22.03 -20.34
C GLN A 62 -2.55 -21.00 -20.25
N GLN A 63 -1.33 -21.45 -19.98
CA GLN A 63 -0.16 -20.57 -19.93
C GLN A 63 0.08 -19.87 -21.28
N SER A 64 -0.17 -20.55 -22.40
CA SER A 64 0.00 -19.96 -23.74
C SER A 64 -1.09 -18.95 -24.10
N LEU A 65 -2.31 -19.09 -23.54
CA LEU A 65 -3.46 -18.21 -23.81
C LEU A 65 -3.55 -16.99 -22.90
N ILE A 66 -3.02 -17.08 -21.67
CA ILE A 66 -3.05 -15.99 -20.68
C ILE A 66 -2.04 -14.86 -21.01
N ILE A 67 -1.21 -15.02 -22.05
CA ILE A 67 -0.17 -14.06 -22.46
C ILE A 67 -0.70 -13.12 -23.57
N GLU A 68 -1.89 -12.55 -23.40
CA GLU A 68 -2.23 -11.29 -24.06
C GLU A 68 -1.89 -10.14 -23.10
N ASP A 69 -0.62 -9.70 -23.15
CA ASP A 69 0.00 -8.75 -22.21
C ASP A 69 -0.84 -7.45 -22.05
N GLU A 70 -1.32 -6.89 -23.16
CA GLU A 70 -2.06 -5.61 -23.15
C GLU A 70 -3.46 -5.76 -22.55
N PHE A 71 -4.24 -6.77 -22.93
CA PHE A 71 -5.58 -6.98 -22.38
C PHE A 71 -5.56 -7.32 -20.89
N VAL A 72 -4.61 -8.17 -20.46
CA VAL A 72 -4.46 -8.52 -19.03
C VAL A 72 -4.03 -7.31 -18.22
N LYS A 73 -3.06 -6.54 -18.72
CA LYS A 73 -2.61 -5.31 -18.06
C LYS A 73 -3.73 -4.27 -17.95
N ASP A 74 -4.46 -4.03 -19.04
CA ASP A 74 -5.57 -3.07 -19.05
C ASP A 74 -6.69 -3.51 -18.10
N THR A 75 -7.01 -4.80 -18.08
CA THR A 75 -8.01 -5.37 -17.16
C THR A 75 -7.58 -5.24 -15.70
N ILE A 76 -6.31 -5.51 -15.39
CA ILE A 76 -5.76 -5.32 -14.03
C ILE A 76 -5.80 -3.84 -13.64
N GLN A 77 -5.36 -2.95 -14.54
CA GLN A 77 -5.38 -1.52 -14.29
C GLN A 77 -6.81 -1.01 -14.07
N GLU A 78 -7.76 -1.36 -14.93
CA GLU A 78 -9.17 -1.00 -14.78
C GLU A 78 -9.75 -1.57 -13.48
N THR A 79 -9.53 -2.85 -13.20
CA THR A 79 -10.05 -3.49 -11.98
C THR A 79 -9.52 -2.83 -10.72
N LEU A 80 -8.22 -2.51 -10.65
CA LEU A 80 -7.60 -1.90 -9.48
C LEU A 80 -7.88 -0.39 -9.34
N THR A 81 -8.15 0.32 -10.46
CA THR A 81 -8.41 1.78 -10.44
C THR A 81 -9.89 2.13 -10.36
N THR A 82 -10.80 1.19 -10.61
CA THR A 82 -12.23 1.38 -10.42
C THR A 82 -12.61 1.46 -8.94
N GLU A 83 -13.81 1.97 -8.66
CA GLU A 83 -14.38 1.98 -7.31
C GLU A 83 -14.48 0.56 -6.71
N LYS A 84 -14.70 -0.46 -7.54
CA LYS A 84 -14.68 -1.87 -7.08
C LYS A 84 -13.30 -2.31 -6.61
N GLY A 85 -12.23 -1.83 -7.25
CA GLY A 85 -10.85 -2.07 -6.79
C GLY A 85 -10.58 -1.41 -5.44
N LYS A 86 -11.05 -0.18 -5.24
CA LYS A 86 -10.94 0.51 -3.94
C LYS A 86 -11.70 -0.25 -2.84
N GLU A 87 -12.92 -0.69 -3.12
CA GLU A 87 -13.73 -1.49 -2.20
C GLU A 87 -13.05 -2.82 -1.88
N PHE A 88 -12.45 -3.49 -2.87
CA PHE A 88 -11.64 -4.69 -2.67
C PHE A 88 -10.49 -4.43 -1.69
N TRP A 89 -9.70 -3.37 -1.89
CA TRP A 89 -8.61 -3.02 -0.98
C TRP A 89 -9.11 -2.67 0.42
N GLN A 90 -10.24 -1.97 0.55
CA GLN A 90 -10.83 -1.66 1.86
C GLN A 90 -11.18 -2.94 2.62
N VAL A 91 -11.90 -3.87 1.98
CA VAL A 91 -12.27 -5.15 2.58
C VAL A 91 -11.05 -6.00 2.91
N MET A 92 -10.06 -6.05 2.01
CA MET A 92 -8.84 -6.82 2.25
C MET A 92 -8.00 -6.26 3.40
N MET A 93 -7.96 -4.94 3.58
CA MET A 93 -7.24 -4.31 4.69
C MET A 93 -7.93 -4.51 6.05
N GLU A 94 -9.21 -4.91 6.08
CA GLU A 94 -9.90 -5.32 7.31
C GLU A 94 -9.49 -6.72 7.77
N ASP A 95 -8.92 -7.56 6.89
CA ASP A 95 -8.36 -8.86 7.26
C ASP A 95 -7.04 -8.69 8.03
N PRO A 96 -6.95 -9.11 9.31
CA PRO A 96 -5.74 -8.97 10.10
C PRO A 96 -4.51 -9.68 9.53
N GLU A 97 -4.67 -10.83 8.89
CA GLU A 97 -3.53 -11.59 8.35
C GLU A 97 -2.94 -10.88 7.13
N PHE A 98 -3.83 -10.38 6.26
CA PHE A 98 -3.45 -9.55 5.13
C PHE A 98 -2.81 -8.24 5.58
N ALA A 99 -3.46 -7.51 6.49
CA ALA A 99 -2.96 -6.23 7.00
C ALA A 99 -1.61 -6.38 7.70
N GLN A 100 -1.39 -7.46 8.46
CA GLN A 100 -0.11 -7.75 9.08
C GLN A 100 0.97 -7.97 8.02
N THR A 101 0.73 -8.87 7.06
CA THR A 101 1.71 -9.19 6.02
C THR A 101 2.04 -7.95 5.17
N PHE A 102 1.02 -7.15 4.86
CA PHE A 102 1.18 -5.89 4.14
C PHE A 102 2.00 -4.88 4.95
N ALA A 103 1.68 -4.67 6.23
CA ALA A 103 2.42 -3.77 7.11
C ALA A 103 3.88 -4.20 7.30
N GLU A 104 4.14 -5.50 7.49
CA GLU A 104 5.49 -6.06 7.58
C GLU A 104 6.28 -5.83 6.28
N SER A 105 5.64 -6.02 5.12
CA SER A 105 6.29 -5.78 3.82
C SER A 105 6.65 -4.31 3.59
N MET A 106 5.91 -3.38 4.18
CA MET A 106 6.13 -1.93 4.07
C MET A 106 6.97 -1.34 5.21
N GLN A 107 7.32 -2.14 6.22
CA GLN A 107 7.88 -1.63 7.47
C GLN A 107 9.16 -0.81 7.25
N GLU A 108 10.09 -1.31 6.45
CA GLU A 108 11.39 -0.66 6.20
C GLU A 108 11.23 0.68 5.48
N GLU A 109 10.42 0.72 4.42
CA GLU A 109 10.15 1.95 3.67
C GLU A 109 9.36 2.96 4.50
N ASN A 110 8.37 2.49 5.28
CA ASN A 110 7.61 3.35 6.18
C ASN A 110 8.50 3.97 7.28
N GLU A 111 9.43 3.19 7.85
CA GLU A 111 10.42 3.71 8.80
C GLU A 111 11.32 4.78 8.16
N GLN A 112 11.77 4.56 6.92
CA GLN A 112 12.57 5.54 6.19
C GLN A 112 11.81 6.84 5.94
N VAL A 113 10.52 6.75 5.56
CA VAL A 113 9.64 7.91 5.39
C VAL A 113 9.49 8.66 6.71
N LEU A 114 9.16 7.97 7.81
CA LEU A 114 9.02 8.59 9.13
C LEU A 114 10.32 9.29 9.59
N LYS A 115 11.48 8.66 9.38
CA LYS A 115 12.79 9.27 9.68
C LYS A 115 13.06 10.52 8.85
N HIS A 116 12.69 10.52 7.57
CA HIS A 116 12.82 11.71 6.73
C HIS A 116 11.86 12.82 7.19
N LEU A 117 10.60 12.48 7.47
CA LEU A 117 9.60 13.41 7.96
C LEU A 117 10.00 14.05 9.29
N MET A 118 10.65 13.33 10.21
CA MET A 118 11.17 13.94 11.45
C MET A 118 12.17 15.09 11.20
N ASN A 119 12.81 15.14 10.04
CA ASN A 119 13.72 16.22 9.65
C ASN A 119 13.03 17.30 8.80
N ASP A 120 11.77 17.08 8.42
CA ASP A 120 10.98 18.02 7.65
C ASP A 120 10.36 19.10 8.55
N PRO A 121 10.48 20.41 8.21
CA PRO A 121 9.96 21.49 9.04
C PRO A 121 8.45 21.45 9.27
N GLU A 122 7.66 21.07 8.26
CA GLU A 122 6.19 21.04 8.38
C GLU A 122 5.76 19.89 9.30
N TYR A 123 6.41 18.74 9.17
CA TYR A 123 6.16 17.61 10.07
C TYR A 123 6.62 17.91 11.51
N GLN A 124 7.73 18.60 11.69
CA GLN A 124 8.18 19.08 13.00
C GLN A 124 7.18 20.04 13.63
N GLU A 125 6.58 20.95 12.85
CA GLU A 125 5.55 21.86 13.34
C GLU A 125 4.32 21.08 13.84
N MET A 126 3.83 20.12 13.06
CA MET A 126 2.75 19.22 13.50
C MET A 126 3.12 18.45 14.77
N MET A 127 4.35 17.95 14.87
CA MET A 127 4.82 17.26 16.07
C MET A 127 4.86 18.20 17.29
N MET A 128 5.28 19.45 17.10
CA MET A 128 5.30 20.45 18.17
C MET A 128 3.89 20.83 18.65
N GLU A 129 2.88 20.75 17.78
CA GLU A 129 1.49 20.90 18.20
C GLU A 129 1.04 19.73 19.09
N ILE A 130 1.41 18.49 18.73
CA ILE A 130 1.14 17.30 19.56
C ILE A 130 1.80 17.44 20.94
N LEU A 131 3.04 17.93 21.01
CA LEU A 131 3.76 18.12 22.27
C LEU A 131 3.15 19.20 23.18
N LYS A 132 2.27 20.06 22.66
CA LYS A 132 1.54 21.08 23.43
C LYS A 132 0.19 20.59 23.94
N ASP A 133 -0.15 19.33 23.72
CA ASP A 133 -1.39 18.76 24.26
C ASP A 133 -1.40 18.82 25.80
N PRO A 134 -2.55 19.06 26.45
CA PRO A 134 -2.65 19.14 27.92
C PRO A 134 -2.11 17.91 28.66
N GLU A 135 -2.19 16.70 28.10
CA GLU A 135 -1.64 15.49 28.71
C GLU A 135 -0.10 15.52 28.74
N MET A 136 0.50 16.04 27.66
CA MET A 136 1.95 16.26 27.58
C MET A 136 2.38 17.38 28.53
N GLU A 137 1.61 18.48 28.60
CA GLU A 137 1.86 19.56 29.56
C GLU A 137 1.86 19.04 31.00
N GLN A 138 0.88 18.23 31.38
CA GLN A 138 0.81 17.63 32.71
C GLN A 138 2.04 16.75 32.97
N SER A 139 2.43 15.91 32.00
CA SER A 139 3.62 15.06 32.10
C SER A 139 4.90 15.88 32.29
N TYR A 140 5.01 17.03 31.62
CA TYR A 140 6.14 17.95 31.80
C TYR A 140 6.12 18.63 33.17
N LEU A 141 4.95 19.01 33.69
CA LEU A 141 4.83 19.57 35.04
C LEU A 141 5.22 18.55 36.12
N GLU A 142 4.77 17.30 35.99
CA GLU A 142 5.16 16.22 36.89
C GLU A 142 6.69 15.97 36.85
N LEU A 143 7.29 16.06 35.66
CA LEU A 143 8.75 15.98 35.52
C LEU A 143 9.46 17.14 36.23
N MET A 144 8.93 18.38 36.16
CA MET A 144 9.50 19.51 36.90
C MET A 144 9.36 19.36 38.42
N GLU A 145 8.34 18.63 38.88
CA GLU A 145 8.18 18.33 40.30
C GLU A 145 9.08 17.18 40.79
N SER A 146 9.73 16.45 39.88
CA SER A 146 10.65 15.36 40.22
C SER A 146 11.82 15.81 41.10
N LYS A 147 12.36 14.88 41.90
CA LYS A 147 13.48 15.18 42.81
C LYS A 147 14.73 15.57 42.02
N GLU A 148 14.94 14.92 40.89
CA GLU A 148 16.06 15.12 39.98
C GLU A 148 16.04 16.55 39.41
N TYR A 149 14.88 17.00 38.93
CA TYR A 149 14.72 18.36 38.43
C TYR A 149 14.84 19.39 39.56
N ARG A 150 14.23 19.15 40.72
CA ARG A 150 14.39 20.03 41.91
C ARG A 150 15.85 20.19 42.32
N GLN A 151 16.67 19.13 42.25
CA GLN A 151 18.10 19.23 42.56
C GLN A 151 18.84 20.15 41.56
N GLN A 152 18.51 20.07 40.28
CA GLN A 152 19.07 20.98 39.27
C GLN A 152 18.63 22.42 39.53
N VAL A 153 17.34 22.63 39.84
CA VAL A 153 16.80 23.95 40.20
C VAL A 153 17.51 24.53 41.42
N MET A 154 17.74 23.72 42.47
CA MET A 154 18.47 24.15 43.66
C MET A 154 19.91 24.56 43.34
N ASN A 155 20.59 23.83 42.45
CA ASN A 155 21.95 24.19 42.02
C ASN A 155 21.94 25.53 41.26
N VAL A 156 21.03 25.71 40.31
CA VAL A 156 20.88 26.97 39.55
C VAL A 156 20.51 28.13 40.49
N MET A 157 19.65 27.90 41.48
CA MET A 157 19.33 28.90 42.50
C MET A 157 20.57 29.27 43.32
N ASN A 158 21.36 28.29 43.78
CA ASN A 158 22.59 28.56 44.52
C ASN A 158 23.58 29.38 43.69
N GLU A 159 23.80 29.01 42.42
CA GLU A 159 24.64 29.78 41.50
C GLU A 159 24.11 31.21 41.27
N ALA A 160 22.79 31.36 41.15
CA ALA A 160 22.15 32.67 41.01
C ALA A 160 22.31 33.53 42.28
N LEU A 161 22.21 32.94 43.48
CA LEU A 161 22.41 33.62 44.75
C LEU A 161 23.88 34.07 44.93
N GLU A 162 24.83 33.29 44.44
CA GLU A 162 26.26 33.61 44.47
C GLU A 162 26.66 34.67 43.44
N SER A 163 25.79 34.96 42.47
CA SER A 163 26.04 35.98 41.45
C SER A 163 26.26 37.35 42.10
N PRO A 164 27.34 38.09 41.74
CA PRO A 164 27.60 39.43 42.26
C PRO A 164 26.43 40.41 42.05
N LEU A 165 25.66 40.22 40.97
CA LEU A 165 24.50 41.03 40.66
C LEU A 165 23.35 40.77 41.65
N PHE A 166 23.13 39.50 42.03
CA PHE A 166 22.11 39.13 43.00
C PHE A 166 22.53 39.53 44.41
N VAL A 167 23.78 39.27 44.81
CA VAL A 167 24.34 39.72 46.09
C VAL A 167 24.25 41.24 46.23
N GLY A 168 24.53 42.00 45.16
CA GLY A 168 24.39 43.45 45.16
C GLY A 168 22.95 43.92 45.37
N LYS A 169 21.97 43.29 44.70
CA LYS A 169 20.55 43.58 44.93
C LYS A 169 20.11 43.24 46.36
N LEU A 170 20.58 42.12 46.89
CA LEU A 170 20.32 41.70 48.28
C LEU A 170 20.84 42.73 49.27
N LYS A 171 22.06 43.23 49.07
CA LYS A 171 22.64 44.30 49.89
C LYS A 171 21.80 45.57 49.87
N ASN A 172 21.41 46.04 48.68
CA ASN A 172 20.57 47.24 48.58
C ASN A 172 19.23 47.07 49.31
N ILE A 173 18.57 45.91 49.17
CA ILE A 173 17.32 45.63 49.88
C ILE A 173 17.55 45.59 51.40
N LEU A 174 18.66 45.01 51.86
CA LEU A 174 19.03 45.00 53.27
C LEU A 174 19.28 46.42 53.80
N ASP A 175 19.96 47.26 53.03
CA ASP A 175 20.21 48.66 53.38
C ASP A 175 18.89 49.45 53.47
N ASP A 176 17.98 49.27 52.51
CA ASP A 176 16.65 49.91 52.51
C ASP A 176 15.80 49.49 53.73
N VAL A 177 15.80 48.20 54.08
CA VAL A 177 15.07 47.68 55.26
C VAL A 177 15.65 48.22 56.56
N VAL A 178 16.98 48.33 56.66
CA VAL A 178 17.64 48.92 57.84
C VAL A 178 17.30 50.41 57.96
N GLU A 179 17.30 51.14 56.84
CA GLU A 179 16.92 52.56 56.81
C GLU A 179 15.46 52.77 57.22
N GLU A 180 14.52 51.95 56.72
CA GLU A 180 13.12 51.98 57.16
C GLU A 180 12.97 51.67 58.66
N GLN A 181 13.67 50.66 59.18
CA GLN A 181 13.62 50.32 60.61
C GLN A 181 14.19 51.42 61.49
N MET A 182 15.29 52.06 61.08
CA MET A 182 15.86 53.19 61.82
C MET A 182 14.92 54.40 61.80
N ASN A 183 14.28 54.69 60.67
CA ASN A 183 13.31 55.76 60.56
C ASN A 183 12.06 55.50 61.43
N GLN A 184 11.53 54.27 61.44
CA GLN A 184 10.42 53.88 62.32
C GLN A 184 10.80 53.88 63.81
N GLN A 185 12.07 53.61 64.15
CA GLN A 185 12.54 53.65 65.54
C GLN A 185 12.72 55.09 66.04
N ASN A 186 13.05 56.03 65.15
CA ASN A 186 13.12 57.46 65.45
C ASN A 186 11.72 58.08 65.58
N GLU A 187 10.75 57.70 64.74
CA GLU A 187 9.34 58.15 64.87
C GLU A 187 8.70 57.68 66.19
N ASN A 188 9.01 56.46 66.66
CA ASN A 188 8.52 55.96 67.96
C ASN A 188 9.24 56.58 69.19
N GLN A 189 10.39 57.26 69.01
CA GLN A 189 11.05 58.00 70.10
C GLN A 189 10.53 59.45 70.22
N GLU A 190 9.98 60.03 69.16
CA GLU A 190 9.38 61.37 69.23
C GLU A 190 7.99 61.37 69.91
N GLU A 191 7.17 60.32 69.77
CA GLU A 191 5.89 60.20 70.51
C GLU A 191 6.07 59.91 72.02
N GLY A 192 7.24 59.45 72.45
CA GLY A 192 7.54 59.16 73.85
C GLY A 192 7.99 60.36 74.69
N ASN A 193 8.35 61.48 74.05
CA ASN A 193 8.98 62.63 74.72
C ASN A 193 8.07 63.87 74.80
N GLU A 194 6.84 63.82 74.28
CA GLU A 194 5.82 64.88 74.47
C GLU A 194 4.93 64.66 75.72
N GLY A 195 5.26 63.67 76.57
CA GLY A 195 4.50 63.33 77.78
C GLY A 195 5.08 63.81 79.12
N GLU A 196 6.26 64.45 79.12
CA GLU A 196 6.90 65.01 80.32
C GLU A 196 7.29 66.49 80.13
N GLU A 197 6.29 67.36 79.94
CA GLU A 197 6.35 68.77 80.39
C GLU A 197 5.02 69.19 81.04
#